data_AF-A0A5P8GPG3-F1
#
_entry.id   AF-A0A5P8GPG3-F1
#
_cell.length_a   1.000
_cell.length_b   1.000
_cell.length_c   1.000
_cell.angle_alpha   90.00
_cell.angle_beta   90.00
_cell.angle_gamma   90.00
#
_symmetry.space_group_name_H-M   'P 1'
#
loop_
_entity.id
_entity.type
_entity.pdbx_description
1 polymer ?
#
loop_
_entity_poly.entity_id
_entity_poly.type
_entity_poly.pdbx_seq_one_letter_code
_entity_poly.pdbx_strand_id
1 'polypeptide(L)'
;MVKLRLKRCGRKQRAAAVYRIVAIDGRSRREGKDLCKMGFYDPINSQTSLNIPAIFYFLEKGAQPTAILFYFFKRAGVFYKFRKKVN
;
A
#
# COMPACT_ATOMS: atom_id res chain seq x y z
N MET A 1 -5.73 -11.85 -8.64
CA MET A 1 -6.51 -10.71 -8.13
C MET A 1 -5.55 -9.60 -7.76
N VAL A 2 -5.94 -8.34 -7.94
CA VAL A 2 -5.09 -7.21 -7.53
C VAL A 2 -5.02 -7.16 -6.00
N LYS A 3 -3.78 -7.09 -5.48
CA LYS A 3 -3.50 -6.90 -4.06
C LYS A 3 -2.78 -5.60 -3.84
N LEU A 4 -3.12 -4.93 -2.74
CA LEU A 4 -2.34 -3.82 -2.21
C LEU A 4 -1.32 -4.43 -1.24
N ARG A 5 -0.03 -4.27 -1.51
CA ARG A 5 1.03 -4.85 -0.69
C ARG A 5 2.29 -3.99 -0.62
N LEU A 6 3.18 -4.33 0.30
CA LEU A 6 4.50 -3.72 0.46
C LEU A 6 5.53 -4.37 -0.47
N LYS A 7 6.12 -3.57 -1.35
CA LYS A 7 7.30 -3.92 -2.15
C LYS A 7 8.53 -3.43 -1.41
N ARG A 8 9.46 -4.34 -1.07
CA ARG A 8 10.73 -3.95 -0.45
C ARG A 8 11.58 -3.22 -1.49
N CYS A 9 12.24 -2.18 -1.06
CA CYS A 9 13.17 -1.37 -1.81
C CYS A 9 14.35 -1.01 -0.89
N GLY A 10 15.41 -0.45 -1.47
CA GLY A 10 16.58 -0.01 -0.72
C GLY A 10 17.64 -1.11 -0.56
N ARG A 11 18.52 -0.94 0.43
CA ARG A 11 19.70 -1.78 0.59
C ARG A 11 19.38 -3.10 1.31
N LYS A 12 20.31 -4.06 1.18
CA LYS A 12 20.20 -5.39 1.80
C LYS A 12 20.03 -5.31 3.33
N GLN A 13 20.66 -4.32 3.97
CA GLN A 13 20.59 -4.11 5.41
C GLN A 13 19.18 -3.75 5.88
N ARG A 14 18.73 -4.37 6.97
CA ARG A 14 17.40 -4.18 7.55
C ARG A 14 17.19 -2.75 8.05
N ALA A 15 18.25 -2.11 8.53
CA ALA A 15 18.29 -0.71 8.97
C ALA A 15 18.19 0.32 7.83
N ALA A 16 18.08 -0.13 6.56
CA ALA A 16 17.90 0.73 5.39
C ALA A 16 16.75 0.25 4.49
N ALA A 17 15.86 -0.60 5.02
CA ALA A 17 14.75 -1.19 4.25
C ALA A 17 13.60 -0.18 4.14
N VAL A 18 13.38 0.33 2.94
CA VAL A 18 12.24 1.19 2.60
C VAL A 18 11.20 0.35 1.85
N TYR A 19 9.92 0.59 2.10
CA TYR A 19 8.84 -0.12 1.44
C TYR A 19 8.04 0.81 0.55
N ARG A 20 7.72 0.38 -0.66
CA ARG A 20 6.73 1.03 -1.52
C ARG A 20 5.38 0.35 -1.33
N ILE A 21 4.33 1.14 -1.27
CA ILE A 21 2.95 0.68 -1.23
C ILE A 21 2.47 0.60 -2.68
N VAL A 22 2.17 -0.61 -3.16
CA VAL A 22 1.90 -0.85 -4.58
C VAL A 22 0.63 -1.68 -4.78
N ALA A 23 -0.06 -1.40 -5.89
CA ALA A 23 -1.09 -2.25 -6.46
C ALA A 23 -0.43 -3.18 -7.47
N ILE A 24 -0.69 -4.49 -7.35
CA ILE A 24 -0.01 -5.50 -8.16
C ILE A 24 -0.86 -6.77 -8.21
N ASP A 25 -0.72 -7.56 -9.27
CA ASP A 25 -1.36 -8.87 -9.29
C ASP A 25 -0.78 -9.79 -8.18
N GLY A 26 -1.66 -10.47 -7.46
CA GLY A 26 -1.32 -11.32 -6.33
C GLY A 26 -0.40 -12.49 -6.71
N ARG A 27 -0.38 -12.90 -7.98
CA ARG A 27 0.51 -13.95 -8.51
C ARG A 27 1.94 -13.46 -8.78
N SER A 28 2.14 -12.14 -8.90
CA SER A 28 3.46 -11.58 -9.19
C SER A 28 4.42 -11.73 -8.02
N ARG A 29 5.71 -11.89 -8.32
CA ARG A 29 6.81 -11.85 -7.32
C ARG A 29 6.77 -10.56 -6.50
N ARG A 30 7.27 -10.58 -5.26
CA ARG A 30 7.25 -9.44 -4.32
C ARG A 30 7.75 -8.13 -4.94
N GLU A 31 8.87 -8.19 -5.65
CA GLU A 31 9.51 -7.04 -6.30
C GLU A 31 9.20 -6.92 -7.80
N GLY A 32 8.24 -7.70 -8.29
CA GLY A 32 7.80 -7.69 -9.68
C GLY A 32 7.20 -6.36 -10.14
N LYS A 33 6.76 -6.34 -11.41
CA LYS A 33 6.15 -5.17 -12.05
C LYS A 33 4.82 -4.83 -11.36
N ASP A 34 4.76 -3.60 -10.84
CA ASP A 34 3.59 -3.01 -10.23
C ASP A 34 2.64 -2.39 -11.26
N LEU A 35 1.34 -2.37 -10.94
CA LEU A 35 0.30 -1.68 -11.71
C LEU A 35 0.30 -0.18 -11.39
N CYS A 36 0.45 0.16 -10.11
CA CYS A 36 0.46 1.53 -9.64
C CYS A 36 1.21 1.64 -8.30
N LYS A 37 1.92 2.76 -8.11
CA LYS A 37 2.55 3.15 -6.85
C LYS A 37 1.62 4.10 -6.10
N MET A 38 1.27 3.75 -4.88
CA MET A 38 0.27 4.47 -4.08
C MET A 38 0.86 5.07 -2.80
N GLY A 39 2.18 5.01 -2.62
CA GLY A 39 2.83 5.57 -1.44
C GLY A 39 4.10 4.85 -1.06
N PHE A 40 4.60 5.19 0.12
CA PHE A 40 5.77 4.54 0.71
C PHE A 40 5.63 4.45 2.23
N TYR A 41 6.41 3.55 2.80
CA TYR A 41 6.56 3.34 4.23
C TYR A 41 8.05 3.19 4.53
N ASP A 42 8.57 4.08 5.35
CA ASP A 42 9.91 4.04 5.90
C ASP A 42 9.84 3.78 7.41
N PRO A 43 10.18 2.56 7.87
CA PRO A 43 10.15 2.23 9.29
C PRO A 43 11.24 2.95 10.10
N ILE A 44 12.33 3.39 9.48
CA ILE A 44 13.49 3.97 10.18
C ILE A 44 13.16 5.41 10.59
N ASN A 45 12.66 6.19 9.63
CA ASN A 45 12.24 7.56 9.86
C ASN A 45 10.77 7.67 10.34
N SER A 46 10.09 6.54 10.54
CA SER A 46 8.65 6.47 10.85
C SER A 46 7.76 7.24 9.86
N GLN A 47 8.20 7.40 8.61
CA GLN A 47 7.48 8.14 7.59
C GLN A 47 6.55 7.21 6.82
N THR A 48 5.31 7.65 6.64
CA THR A 48 4.33 6.94 5.80
C THR A 48 3.64 7.95 4.91
N SER A 49 3.67 7.74 3.60
CA SER A 49 2.88 8.51 2.65
C SER A 49 1.88 7.61 1.94
N LEU A 50 0.66 8.11 1.79
CA LEU A 50 -0.46 7.39 1.17
C LEU A 50 -1.12 8.32 0.14
N ASN A 51 -1.10 7.90 -1.13
CA ASN A 51 -1.88 8.51 -2.19
C ASN A 51 -3.32 8.02 -2.10
N ILE A 52 -4.15 8.74 -1.35
CA ILE A 52 -5.55 8.38 -1.06
C ILE A 52 -6.39 8.22 -2.35
N PRO A 53 -6.35 9.14 -3.34
CA PRO A 53 -7.08 8.96 -4.60
C PRO A 53 -6.77 7.63 -5.29
N ALA A 54 -5.49 7.26 -5.39
CA ALA A 54 -5.09 6.01 -6.03
C ALA A 54 -5.54 4.79 -5.21
N ILE A 55 -5.43 4.84 -3.88
CA ILE A 55 -5.88 3.75 -3.00
C ILE A 55 -7.39 3.52 -3.17
N PHE A 56 -8.19 4.59 -3.20
CA PHE A 56 -9.64 4.48 -3.38
C PHE A 56 -10.01 3.83 -4.71
N TYR A 57 -9.37 4.25 -5.80
CA TYR A 57 -9.60 3.64 -7.12
C TYR A 57 -9.43 2.12 -7.10
N PHE A 58 -8.40 1.61 -6.42
CA PHE A 58 -8.19 0.16 -6.33
C PHE A 58 -9.13 -0.52 -5.34
N LEU A 59 -9.48 0.12 -4.22
CA LEU A 59 -10.47 -0.41 -3.27
C LEU A 59 -11.86 -0.54 -3.92
N GLU A 60 -12.28 0.44 -4.72
CA GLU A 60 -13.54 0.41 -5.49
C GLU A 60 -13.56 -0.76 -6.48
N LYS A 61 -12.42 -1.08 -7.08
CA LYS A 61 -12.24 -2.22 -7.98
C LYS A 61 -12.06 -3.56 -7.27
N GLY A 62 -12.26 -3.62 -5.95
CA GLY A 62 -12.18 -4.84 -5.17
C GLY A 62 -10.76 -5.31 -4.85
N ALA A 63 -9.75 -4.43 -4.95
CA ALA A 63 -8.39 -4.79 -4.56
C ALA A 63 -8.31 -5.02 -3.05
N GLN A 64 -7.67 -6.12 -2.66
CA GLN A 64 -7.56 -6.51 -1.26
C GLN A 64 -6.23 -6.06 -0.65
N PRO A 65 -6.23 -5.29 0.45
CA PRO A 65 -5.01 -4.96 1.16
C PRO A 65 -4.48 -6.13 1.98
N THR A 66 -3.16 -6.26 2.04
CA THR A 66 -2.50 -7.13 3.04
C THR A 66 -2.74 -6.64 4.49
N ALA A 67 -2.62 -7.52 5.48
CA ALA A 67 -2.89 -7.20 6.89
C ALA A 67 -2.13 -5.95 7.39
N ILE A 68 -0.86 -5.78 7.00
CA ILE A 68 -0.06 -4.61 7.36
C ILE A 68 -0.63 -3.32 6.74
N LEU A 69 -1.00 -3.35 5.45
CA LEU A 69 -1.63 -2.19 4.81
C LEU A 69 -3.01 -1.90 5.38
N PHE A 70 -3.78 -2.93 5.73
CA PHE A 70 -5.05 -2.76 6.41
C PHE A 70 -4.88 -1.98 7.73
N TYR A 71 -3.86 -2.32 8.51
CA TYR A 71 -3.52 -1.59 9.73
C TYR A 71 -3.14 -0.13 9.44
N PHE A 72 -2.29 0.14 8.44
CA PHE A 72 -1.95 1.51 8.06
C PHE A 72 -3.17 2.31 7.59
N PHE A 73 -4.02 1.70 6.78
CA PHE A 73 -5.24 2.33 6.27
C PHE A 73 -6.25 2.62 7.38
N LYS A 74 -6.37 1.71 8.36
CA LYS A 74 -7.18 1.93 9.55
C LYS A 74 -6.66 3.11 10.37
N ARG A 75 -5.35 3.16 10.65
CA ARG A 75 -4.71 4.27 11.40
C ARG A 75 -4.82 5.61 10.70
N ALA A 76 -4.68 5.63 9.37
CA ALA A 76 -4.79 6.84 8.57
C ALA A 76 -6.26 7.26 8.27
N GLY A 77 -7.25 6.52 8.79
CA GLY A 77 -8.67 6.81 8.58
C GLY A 77 -9.14 6.61 7.14
N VAL A 78 -8.40 5.85 6.32
CA VAL A 78 -8.69 5.63 4.89
C VAL A 78 -10.05 4.97 4.72
N PHE A 79 -10.36 3.94 5.51
CA PHE A 79 -11.65 3.24 5.43
C PHE A 79 -12.84 4.12 5.84
N TYR A 80 -12.64 5.03 6.80
CA TYR A 80 -13.67 5.99 7.18
C TYR A 80 -13.97 6.97 6.04
N LYS A 81 -12.92 7.54 5.44
CA LYS A 81 -13.02 8.42 4.28
C LYS A 81 -13.61 7.69 3.06
N PHE A 82 -13.26 6.41 2.89
CA PHE A 82 -13.78 5.56 1.83
C PHE A 82 -15.29 5.35 1.96
N ARG A 83 -15.76 4.98 3.15
CA ARG A 83 -17.20 4.79 3.41
C ARG A 83 -18.01 6.07 3.22
N LYS A 84 -17.44 7.23 3.61
CA LYS A 84 -18.05 8.56 3.36
C LYS A 84 -18.13 8.97 1.89
N LYS A 85 -17.28 8.41 1.02
CA LYS A 85 -17.31 8.69 -0.42
C LYS A 85 -18.39 7.87 -1.13
N VAL A 86 -18.67 6.67 -0.61
CA VAL A 86 -19.62 5.72 -1.20
C VAL A 86 -21.06 6.05 -0.80
N ASN A 87 -21.27 6.63 0.38
CA ASN A 87 -22.54 7.25 0.78
C ASN A 87 -22.68 8.66 0.21
#